data_AF-A0A1I7Y9I7-F1
#
_entry.id   AF-A0A1I7Y9I7-F1
#
_cell.length_a   1.000
_cell.length_b   1.000
_cell.length_c   1.000
_cell.angle_alpha   90.00
_cell.angle_beta   90.00
_cell.angle_gamma   90.00
#
_symmetry.space_group_name_H-M   'P 1'
#
loop_
_entity.id
_entity.type
_entity.pdbx_description
1 polymer ?
#
loop_
_entity_poly.entity_id
_entity_poly.type
_entity_poly.pdbx_seq_one_letter_code
_entity_poly.pdbx_strand_id
1 'polypeptide(L)'
;MQNTPDSHAILRVRGLSKQYANGHQALHALDLDIWRGEIFALLGSNGAGKTTLISIICGLVNRSSGTVLVDGADNVTDYKRARQKIGLVPQELSADSFETVWNTVSFSRGLFGKAPNPALIEQILKDLSLGTIMNWYAILAIYRYEMSRTRRTLLQSIVAPVISTALYFVVFGAAIGHRINEIGGVPYGAFIVPGLTMLSVLTHSVSNAAFGIYFPRFTRNIYEILSAPISHFEVTLAFVGAAATKSLFLAAIILITARLFVPYEIAHPIWMLCFLALTALTFSLLGFIIGIWADNFEKLQFVPMLILTPLT
;
A
#
# COMPACT_ATOMS: atom_id res chain seq x y z
N MET A 1 -24.94 42.33 -3.37
CA MET A 1 -23.65 42.99 -3.68
C MET A 1 -23.12 42.35 -4.94
N GLN A 2 -23.19 43.07 -6.07
CA GLN A 2 -22.68 42.61 -7.36
C GLN A 2 -21.15 42.67 -7.34
N ASN A 3 -20.47 41.53 -7.44
CA ASN A 3 -19.04 41.46 -7.68
C ASN A 3 -18.78 42.01 -9.09
N THR A 4 -18.30 43.26 -9.18
CA THR A 4 -17.54 43.68 -10.36
C THR A 4 -16.35 42.73 -10.49
N PRO A 5 -16.17 42.01 -11.62
CA PRO A 5 -14.99 41.18 -11.79
C PRO A 5 -13.77 42.08 -11.70
N ASP A 6 -12.82 41.74 -10.83
CA ASP A 6 -11.51 42.38 -10.79
C ASP A 6 -10.94 42.38 -12.22
N SER A 7 -10.82 43.55 -12.83
CA SER A 7 -10.31 43.74 -14.19
C SER A 7 -8.80 43.52 -14.30
N HIS A 8 -8.24 42.67 -13.43
CA HIS A 8 -6.83 42.38 -13.32
C HIS A 8 -6.54 40.94 -13.77
N ALA A 9 -6.01 40.79 -14.99
CA ALA A 9 -5.55 39.51 -15.50
C ALA A 9 -4.38 39.00 -14.63
N ILE A 10 -4.48 37.77 -14.11
CA ILE A 10 -3.41 37.13 -13.32
C ILE A 10 -2.28 36.64 -14.22
N LEU A 11 -2.60 36.27 -15.46
CA LEU A 11 -1.64 35.98 -16.53
C LEU A 11 -2.03 36.77 -17.77
N ARG A 12 -1.07 37.49 -18.35
CA ARG A 12 -1.23 38.20 -19.62
C ARG A 12 -0.09 37.84 -20.55
N VAL A 13 -0.45 37.30 -21.71
CA VAL A 13 0.46 36.93 -22.79
C VAL A 13 0.14 37.79 -24.00
N ARG A 14 1.15 38.41 -24.60
CA ARG A 14 0.99 39.24 -25.81
C ARG A 14 2.01 38.92 -26.89
N GLY A 15 1.52 38.63 -28.10
CA GLY A 15 2.32 38.36 -29.29
C GLY A 15 3.35 37.25 -29.10
N LEU A 16 3.06 36.27 -28.23
CA LEU A 16 4.06 35.29 -27.81
C LEU A 16 4.42 34.34 -28.96
N SER A 17 5.70 34.32 -29.32
CA SER A 17 6.21 33.40 -30.33
C SER A 17 7.43 32.63 -29.83
N LYS A 18 7.56 31.40 -30.34
CA LYS A 18 8.72 30.54 -30.06
C LYS A 18 9.14 29.81 -31.32
N GLN A 19 10.38 30.04 -31.72
CA GLN A 19 11.09 29.25 -32.72
C GLN A 19 12.30 28.59 -32.06
N TYR A 20 12.49 27.30 -32.33
CA TYR A 20 13.66 26.53 -31.89
C TYR A 20 14.79 26.64 -32.92
N ALA A 21 16.02 26.32 -32.51
CA ALA A 21 17.21 26.47 -33.36
C ALA A 21 17.16 25.63 -34.66
N ASN A 22 16.40 24.54 -34.65
CA ASN A 22 16.13 23.70 -35.82
C ASN A 22 15.12 24.33 -36.82
N GLY A 23 14.70 25.58 -36.59
CA GLY A 23 13.72 26.28 -37.40
C GLY A 23 12.26 25.97 -37.05
N HIS A 24 11.99 24.97 -36.19
CA HIS A 24 10.63 24.59 -35.83
C HIS A 24 9.94 25.69 -35.02
N GLN A 25 8.85 26.22 -35.56
CA GLN A 25 8.01 27.21 -34.89
C GLN A 25 6.97 26.50 -34.03
N ALA A 26 7.07 26.68 -32.72
CA ALA A 26 6.19 26.03 -31.74
C ALA A 26 5.04 26.92 -31.25
N LEU A 27 5.19 28.24 -31.32
CA LEU A 27 4.13 29.21 -30.99
C LEU A 27 4.13 30.35 -32.03
N HIS A 28 2.93 30.76 -32.43
CA HIS A 28 2.68 31.76 -33.46
C HIS A 28 1.92 32.96 -32.87
N ALA A 29 2.64 34.01 -32.46
CA ALA A 29 2.08 35.30 -32.00
C ALA A 29 0.81 35.18 -31.13
N LEU A 30 0.87 34.35 -30.08
CA LEU A 30 -0.27 34.04 -29.23
C LEU A 30 -0.58 35.20 -28.27
N ASP A 31 -1.85 35.58 -28.19
CA ASP A 31 -2.42 36.42 -27.15
C ASP A 31 -3.31 35.59 -26.22
N LEU A 32 -3.14 35.74 -24.91
CA LEU A 32 -3.94 35.04 -23.90
C LEU A 32 -4.03 35.89 -22.64
N ASP A 33 -5.25 36.04 -22.11
CA ASP A 33 -5.48 36.57 -20.77
C ASP A 33 -6.17 35.51 -19.94
N ILE A 34 -5.69 35.31 -18.71
CA ILE A 34 -6.36 34.50 -17.69
C ILE A 34 -6.63 35.41 -16.50
N TRP A 35 -7.87 35.38 -16.01
CA TRP A 35 -8.32 36.21 -14.90
C TRP A 35 -8.16 35.48 -13.56
N ARG A 36 -8.08 36.25 -12.47
CA ARG A 36 -7.95 35.66 -11.13
C ARG A 36 -9.19 34.80 -10.82
N GLY A 37 -8.95 33.55 -10.42
CA GLY A 37 -10.02 32.59 -10.11
C GLY A 37 -10.55 31.80 -11.31
N GLU A 38 -10.07 32.09 -12.53
CA GLU A 38 -10.43 31.36 -13.73
C GLU A 38 -9.67 30.02 -13.82
N ILE A 39 -10.36 28.98 -14.28
CA ILE A 39 -9.75 27.70 -14.65
C ILE A 39 -9.67 27.66 -16.17
N PHE A 40 -8.45 27.66 -16.70
CA PHE A 40 -8.19 27.63 -18.13
C PHE A 40 -7.70 26.24 -18.57
N ALA A 41 -8.38 25.62 -19.53
CA ALA A 41 -8.00 24.33 -20.10
C ALA A 41 -7.35 24.51 -21.48
N LEU A 42 -6.14 23.98 -21.66
CA LEU A 42 -5.41 24.04 -22.93
C LEU A 42 -5.52 22.70 -23.67
N LEU A 43 -6.29 22.69 -24.76
CA LEU A 43 -6.51 21.51 -25.62
C LEU A 43 -5.82 21.65 -26.98
N GLY A 44 -5.33 20.54 -27.52
CA GLY A 44 -4.68 20.49 -28.83
C GLY A 44 -3.97 19.17 -29.09
N SER A 45 -3.60 18.88 -30.34
CA SER A 45 -2.85 17.68 -30.72
C SER A 45 -1.44 17.62 -30.08
N ASN A 46 -0.80 16.45 -30.14
CA ASN A 46 0.61 16.33 -29.75
C ASN A 46 1.47 17.21 -30.67
N GLY A 47 2.40 17.97 -30.09
CA GLY A 47 3.23 18.92 -30.83
C GLY A 47 2.61 20.31 -31.04
N ALA A 48 1.35 20.55 -30.64
CA ALA A 48 0.69 21.86 -30.79
C ALA A 48 1.27 23.01 -29.92
N GLY A 49 2.42 22.83 -29.27
CA GLY A 49 3.07 23.87 -28.46
C GLY A 49 2.54 24.03 -27.04
N LYS A 50 1.67 23.15 -26.54
CA LYS A 50 1.09 23.22 -25.18
C LYS A 50 2.16 23.26 -24.09
N THR A 51 3.05 22.26 -24.10
CA THR A 51 4.17 22.16 -23.14
C THR A 51 5.15 23.31 -23.32
N THR A 52 5.33 23.80 -24.54
CA THR A 52 6.16 24.98 -24.84
C THR A 52 5.56 26.25 -24.22
N LEU A 53 4.25 26.47 -24.36
CA LEU A 53 3.55 27.60 -23.77
C LEU A 53 3.67 27.60 -22.24
N ILE A 54 3.35 26.46 -21.60
CA ILE A 54 3.46 26.31 -20.14
C ILE A 54 4.90 26.54 -19.67
N SER A 55 5.88 25.93 -20.35
CA SER A 55 7.30 26.10 -20.02
C SER A 55 7.78 27.54 -20.14
N ILE A 56 7.29 28.28 -21.15
CA ILE A 56 7.61 29.70 -21.30
C ILE A 56 6.96 30.50 -20.17
N ILE A 57 5.68 30.29 -19.87
CA ILE A 57 4.98 30.99 -18.78
C ILE A 57 5.71 30.81 -17.45
N CYS A 58 6.12 29.58 -17.14
CA CYS A 58 6.89 29.25 -15.94
C CYS A 58 8.35 29.76 -15.97
N GLY A 59 8.82 30.33 -17.08
CA GLY A 59 10.18 30.83 -17.25
C GLY A 59 11.24 29.72 -17.28
N LEU A 60 10.87 28.52 -17.74
CA LEU A 60 11.76 27.37 -17.96
C LEU A 60 12.38 27.38 -19.36
N VAL A 61 11.68 27.98 -20.33
CA VAL A 61 12.14 28.13 -21.71
C VAL A 61 12.00 29.59 -22.12
N ASN A 62 13.03 30.15 -22.73
CA ASN A 62 12.99 31.52 -23.22
C ASN A 62 12.06 31.64 -24.44
N ARG A 63 11.20 32.65 -24.45
CA ARG A 63 10.43 33.08 -25.63
C ARG A 63 11.34 33.65 -26.72
N SER A 64 10.93 33.58 -27.98
CA SER A 64 11.65 34.24 -29.09
C SER A 64 11.23 35.71 -29.22
N SER A 65 9.94 35.99 -29.02
CA SER A 65 9.37 37.35 -29.00
C SER A 65 8.08 37.38 -28.17
N GLY A 66 7.52 38.58 -27.99
CA GLY A 66 6.31 38.83 -27.21
C GLY A 66 6.59 39.11 -25.73
N THR A 67 5.52 39.19 -24.94
CA THR A 67 5.57 39.45 -23.48
C THR A 67 4.69 38.49 -22.70
N VAL A 68 5.11 38.17 -21.47
CA VAL A 68 4.38 37.33 -20.52
C VAL A 68 4.48 37.97 -19.14
N LEU A 69 3.35 38.44 -18.64
CA LEU A 69 3.21 39.08 -17.34
C LEU A 69 2.42 38.17 -16.40
N VAL A 70 2.98 37.89 -15.23
CA VAL A 70 2.36 37.10 -14.16
C VAL A 70 2.16 38.00 -12.95
N ASP A 71 0.90 38.27 -12.60
CA ASP A 71 0.53 39.22 -11.54
C ASP A 71 1.26 40.58 -11.69
N GLY A 72 1.40 41.04 -12.93
CA GLY A 72 2.09 42.28 -13.31
C GLY A 72 3.62 42.19 -13.47
N ALA A 73 4.26 41.06 -13.14
CA ALA A 73 5.71 40.87 -13.28
C ALA A 73 6.07 40.14 -14.58
N ASP A 74 7.02 40.65 -15.36
CA ASP A 74 7.51 39.94 -16.56
C ASP A 74 8.34 38.70 -16.16
N ASN A 75 8.06 37.58 -16.80
CA ASN A 75 8.67 36.29 -16.46
C ASN A 75 10.18 36.19 -16.77
N VAL A 76 10.75 37.12 -17.54
CA VAL A 76 12.18 37.20 -17.86
C VAL A 76 12.85 38.30 -17.05
N THR A 77 12.37 39.54 -17.14
CA THR A 77 13.06 40.68 -16.49
C THR A 77 12.80 40.77 -14.99
N ASP A 78 11.64 40.32 -14.52
CA ASP A 78 11.25 40.26 -13.10
C ASP A 78 10.95 38.81 -12.66
N TYR A 79 11.78 37.87 -13.15
CA TYR A 79 11.56 36.43 -13.02
C TYR A 79 11.39 35.97 -11.57
N LYS A 80 12.05 36.60 -10.59
CA LYS A 80 11.92 36.23 -9.17
C LYS A 80 10.50 36.48 -8.67
N ARG A 81 9.94 37.66 -8.96
CA ARG A 81 8.58 38.03 -8.56
C ARG A 81 7.54 37.22 -9.30
N ALA A 82 7.74 36.97 -10.60
CA ALA A 82 6.86 36.10 -11.38
C ALA A 82 6.84 34.66 -10.82
N ARG A 83 8.00 34.06 -10.55
CA ARG A 83 8.09 32.68 -10.04
C ARG A 83 7.49 32.49 -8.66
N GLN A 84 7.50 33.52 -7.80
CA GLN A 84 6.82 33.47 -6.50
C GLN A 84 5.30 33.33 -6.61
N LYS A 85 4.71 33.59 -7.79
CA LYS A 85 3.28 33.53 -8.07
C LYS A 85 2.87 32.28 -8.87
N ILE A 86 3.84 31.46 -9.28
CA ILE A 86 3.61 30.28 -10.13
C ILE A 86 3.86 29.01 -9.32
N GLY A 87 2.87 28.12 -9.28
CA GLY A 87 3.06 26.72 -8.93
C GLY A 87 3.05 25.88 -10.20
N LEU A 88 4.03 25.00 -10.38
CA LEU A 88 4.12 24.09 -11.52
C LEU A 88 4.06 22.64 -11.02
N VAL A 89 3.14 21.86 -11.58
CA VAL A 89 3.13 20.40 -11.45
C VAL A 89 3.65 19.82 -12.78
N PRO A 90 4.84 19.19 -12.79
CA PRO A 90 5.41 18.63 -14.01
C PRO A 90 4.60 17.42 -14.50
N GLN A 91 4.71 17.13 -15.80
CA GLN A 91 4.04 15.98 -16.42
C GLN A 91 4.58 14.64 -15.90
N GLU A 92 5.90 14.55 -15.69
CA GLU A 92 6.56 13.42 -15.06
C GLU A 92 6.98 13.82 -13.65
N LEU A 93 6.48 13.10 -12.65
CA LEU A 93 6.84 13.28 -11.26
C LEU A 93 7.92 12.26 -10.90
N SER A 94 9.18 12.71 -10.79
CA SER A 94 10.25 11.93 -10.19
C SER A 94 10.46 12.40 -8.75
N ALA A 95 9.73 11.80 -7.81
CA ALA A 95 10.06 11.96 -6.40
C ALA A 95 11.28 11.10 -6.08
N ASP A 96 12.20 11.60 -5.26
CA ASP A 96 13.32 10.80 -4.78
C ASP A 96 12.78 9.71 -3.83
N SER A 97 12.99 8.44 -4.21
CA SER A 97 12.54 7.28 -3.44
C SER A 97 13.14 7.18 -2.03
N PHE A 98 14.26 7.89 -1.77
CA PHE A 98 14.92 7.90 -0.47
C PHE A 98 14.49 9.06 0.43
N GLU A 99 13.72 10.02 -0.09
CA GLU A 99 13.34 11.23 0.65
C GLU A 99 11.95 11.10 1.29
N THR A 100 11.76 11.74 2.45
CA THR A 100 10.45 11.75 3.11
C THR A 100 9.54 12.81 2.50
N VAL A 101 8.22 12.53 2.44
CA VAL A 101 7.22 13.50 1.98
C VAL A 101 7.33 14.82 2.76
N TRP A 102 7.53 14.72 4.08
CA TRP A 102 7.73 15.88 4.95
C TRP A 102 8.90 16.76 4.49
N ASN A 103 10.06 16.15 4.21
CA ASN A 103 11.24 16.86 3.77
C ASN A 103 11.06 17.44 2.37
N THR A 104 10.42 16.73 1.43
CA THR A 104 10.12 17.26 0.09
C THR A 104 9.26 18.53 0.16
N VAL A 105 8.17 18.52 0.96
CA VAL A 105 7.30 19.70 1.12
C VAL A 105 8.04 20.83 1.86
N SER A 106 8.84 20.49 2.88
CA SER A 106 9.67 21.45 3.61
C SER A 106 10.74 22.10 2.72
N PHE A 107 11.36 21.32 1.84
CA PHE A 107 12.34 21.78 0.86
C PHE A 107 11.70 22.76 -0.12
N SER A 108 10.53 22.44 -0.67
CA SER A 108 9.77 23.35 -1.54
C SER A 108 9.50 24.68 -0.83
N ARG A 109 9.05 24.66 0.44
CA ARG A 109 8.85 25.88 1.23
C ARG A 109 10.13 26.72 1.35
N GLY A 110 11.27 26.08 1.57
CA GLY A 110 12.59 26.72 1.60
C GLY A 110 12.97 27.37 0.26
N LEU A 111 12.70 26.71 -0.87
CA LEU A 111 12.92 27.27 -2.22
C LEU A 111 12.13 28.56 -2.47
N PHE A 112 10.95 28.69 -1.87
CA PHE A 112 10.14 29.92 -1.93
C PHE A 112 10.55 30.99 -0.89
N GLY A 113 11.68 30.80 -0.20
CA GLY A 113 12.23 31.77 0.75
C GLY A 113 11.39 31.92 2.02
N LYS A 114 10.61 30.91 2.40
CA LYS A 114 9.76 30.95 3.59
C LYS A 114 10.45 30.22 4.76
N ALA A 115 10.41 30.83 5.94
CA ALA A 115 10.94 30.21 7.16
C ALA A 115 10.23 28.88 7.48
N PRO A 116 10.91 27.89 8.11
CA PRO A 116 10.29 26.62 8.50
C PRO A 116 8.98 26.83 9.27
N ASN A 117 7.94 26.07 8.91
CA ASN A 117 6.66 26.11 9.61
C ASN A 117 6.08 24.68 9.70
N PRO A 118 6.48 23.89 10.71
CA PRO A 118 6.03 22.51 10.87
C PRO A 118 4.50 22.36 10.91
N ALA A 119 3.80 23.27 11.56
CA ALA A 119 2.33 23.21 11.68
C ALA A 119 1.63 23.32 10.31
N LEU A 120 2.12 24.19 9.43
CA LEU A 120 1.59 24.30 8.07
C LEU A 120 1.93 23.08 7.21
N ILE A 121 3.14 22.54 7.35
CA ILE A 121 3.53 21.31 6.63
C ILE A 121 2.61 20.17 7.05
N GLU A 122 2.40 19.99 8.35
CA GLU A 122 1.48 18.98 8.88
C GLU A 122 0.05 19.17 8.37
N GLN A 123 -0.44 20.42 8.33
CA GLN A 123 -1.76 20.73 7.79
C GLN A 123 -1.86 20.35 6.30
N ILE A 124 -0.89 20.75 5.47
CA ILE A 124 -0.86 20.41 4.03
C ILE A 124 -0.85 18.88 3.84
N LEU A 125 -0.04 18.17 4.63
CA LEU A 125 0.01 16.70 4.55
C LEU A 125 -1.34 16.08 4.96
N LYS A 126 -2.05 16.63 5.95
CA LYS A 126 -3.39 16.17 6.31
C LYS A 126 -4.41 16.47 5.20
N ASP A 127 -4.39 17.68 4.65
CA ASP A 127 -5.31 18.10 3.59
C ASP A 127 -5.13 17.26 2.32
N LEU A 128 -3.90 16.84 2.02
CA LEU A 128 -3.57 15.95 0.92
C LEU A 128 -3.67 14.45 1.28
N SER A 129 -4.10 14.12 2.49
CA SER A 129 -4.14 12.74 2.99
C SER A 129 -2.80 12.00 2.94
N LEU A 130 -1.69 12.72 3.04
CA LEU A 130 -0.30 12.25 3.10
C LEU A 130 0.27 12.21 4.53
N GLY A 131 -0.57 12.48 5.54
CA GLY A 131 -0.16 12.50 6.94
C GLY A 131 0.27 11.13 7.47
N THR A 132 1.23 11.12 8.39
CA THR A 132 1.78 9.93 9.06
C THR A 132 0.86 9.31 10.10
N ILE A 133 -0.37 9.83 10.26
CA ILE A 133 -1.30 9.29 11.25
C ILE A 133 -1.86 7.99 10.72
N MET A 134 -1.44 6.90 11.36
CA MET A 134 -1.93 5.55 11.07
C MET A 134 -3.47 5.55 11.01
N ASN A 135 -4.03 5.23 9.85
CA ASN A 135 -5.45 5.15 9.62
C ASN A 135 -6.00 3.85 10.26
N TRP A 136 -6.16 3.88 11.58
CA TRP A 136 -6.61 2.73 12.35
C TRP A 136 -8.01 2.24 11.91
N TYR A 137 -8.86 3.16 11.44
CA TYR A 137 -10.17 2.82 10.89
C TYR A 137 -10.05 1.97 9.62
N ALA A 138 -9.15 2.34 8.71
CA ALA A 138 -8.87 1.56 7.51
C ALA A 138 -8.32 0.18 7.83
N ILE A 139 -7.34 0.09 8.75
CA ILE A 139 -6.77 -1.19 9.20
C ILE A 139 -7.87 -2.07 9.78
N LEU A 140 -8.69 -1.54 10.69
CA LEU A 140 -9.80 -2.26 11.29
C LEU A 140 -10.87 -2.66 10.27
N ALA A 141 -11.13 -1.83 9.25
CA ALA A 141 -12.10 -2.14 8.20
C ALA A 141 -11.63 -3.33 7.36
N ILE A 142 -10.39 -3.30 6.85
CA ILE A 142 -9.79 -4.41 6.09
C ILE A 142 -9.76 -5.66 6.97
N TYR A 143 -9.28 -5.54 8.21
CA TYR A 143 -9.23 -6.66 9.15
C TYR A 143 -10.60 -7.30 9.39
N ARG A 144 -11.64 -6.50 9.70
CA ARG A 144 -13.00 -6.99 9.95
C ARG A 144 -13.62 -7.61 8.70
N TYR A 145 -13.37 -7.01 7.54
CA TYR A 145 -13.81 -7.56 6.26
C TYR A 145 -13.20 -8.94 6.01
N GLU A 146 -11.89 -9.08 6.23
CA GLU A 146 -11.17 -10.34 6.13
C GLU A 146 -11.64 -11.38 7.15
N MET A 147 -11.99 -10.97 8.38
CA MET A 147 -12.57 -11.88 9.38
C MET A 147 -13.98 -12.34 9.02
N SER A 148 -14.79 -11.42 8.47
CA SER A 148 -16.14 -11.74 7.98
C SER A 148 -16.11 -12.76 6.85
N ARG A 149 -15.14 -12.66 5.95
CA ARG A 149 -14.89 -13.66 4.89
C ARG A 149 -14.65 -15.05 5.46
N THR A 150 -13.83 -15.19 6.50
CA THR A 150 -13.53 -16.49 7.14
C THR A 150 -14.77 -17.15 7.77
N ARG A 151 -15.72 -16.36 8.28
CA ARG A 151 -16.97 -16.92 8.81
C ARG A 151 -17.78 -17.69 7.77
N ARG A 152 -17.60 -17.38 6.48
CA ARG A 152 -18.29 -18.07 5.37
C ARG A 152 -17.59 -19.36 4.95
N THR A 153 -16.34 -19.58 5.39
CA THR A 153 -15.52 -20.73 5.01
C THR A 153 -15.15 -21.61 6.21
N LEU A 154 -15.94 -21.58 7.30
CA LEU A 154 -15.63 -22.30 8.55
C LEU A 154 -15.48 -23.82 8.38
N LEU A 155 -16.30 -24.42 7.51
CA LEU A 155 -16.22 -25.86 7.21
C LEU A 155 -14.83 -26.24 6.66
N GLN A 156 -14.33 -25.46 5.72
CA GLN A 156 -13.04 -25.71 5.09
C GLN A 156 -11.86 -25.28 5.98
N SER A 157 -11.97 -24.11 6.62
CA SER A 157 -10.85 -23.47 7.31
C SER A 157 -10.65 -23.93 8.76
N ILE A 158 -11.65 -24.58 9.36
CA ILE A 158 -11.61 -25.05 10.75
C ILE A 158 -12.00 -26.52 10.84
N VAL A 159 -13.19 -26.88 10.35
CA VAL A 159 -13.73 -28.23 10.58
C VAL A 159 -12.86 -29.29 9.91
N ALA A 160 -12.45 -29.09 8.65
CA ALA A 160 -11.62 -30.06 7.94
C ALA A 160 -10.25 -30.30 8.63
N PRO A 161 -9.44 -29.28 8.98
CA PRO A 161 -8.20 -29.49 9.73
C PRO A 161 -8.41 -30.17 11.08
N VAL A 162 -9.46 -29.81 11.82
CA VAL A 162 -9.75 -30.39 13.15
C VAL A 162 -10.16 -31.86 13.06
N ILE A 163 -10.96 -32.22 12.06
CA ILE A 163 -11.29 -33.63 11.81
C ILE A 163 -10.03 -34.41 11.41
N SER A 164 -9.20 -33.84 10.53
CA SER A 164 -7.95 -34.47 10.11
C SER A 164 -7.00 -34.73 11.29
N THR A 165 -6.81 -33.73 12.16
CA THR A 165 -5.97 -33.88 13.37
C THR A 165 -6.58 -34.87 14.36
N ALA A 166 -7.90 -34.82 14.58
CA ALA A 166 -8.59 -35.79 15.43
C ALA A 166 -8.45 -37.22 14.90
N LEU A 167 -8.63 -37.44 13.60
CA LEU A 167 -8.42 -38.74 12.95
C LEU A 167 -6.97 -39.20 13.10
N TYR A 168 -6.00 -38.29 12.95
CA TYR A 168 -4.61 -38.62 13.18
C TYR A 168 -4.39 -39.09 14.63
N PHE A 169 -4.93 -38.39 15.63
CA PHE A 169 -4.83 -38.83 17.02
C PHE A 169 -5.55 -40.16 17.29
N VAL A 170 -6.72 -40.39 16.70
CA VAL A 170 -7.44 -41.66 16.85
C VAL A 170 -6.64 -42.80 16.22
N VAL A 171 -6.18 -42.64 14.97
CA VAL A 171 -5.46 -43.69 14.25
C VAL A 171 -4.11 -43.96 14.89
N PHE A 172 -3.28 -42.94 15.09
CA PHE A 172 -1.93 -43.11 15.62
C PHE A 172 -1.93 -43.37 17.14
N GLY A 173 -2.83 -42.74 17.89
CA GLY A 173 -2.98 -42.97 19.33
C GLY A 173 -3.51 -44.37 19.65
N ALA A 174 -4.54 -44.85 18.95
CA ALA A 174 -5.11 -46.18 19.22
C ALA A 174 -4.32 -47.33 18.55
N ALA A 175 -3.72 -47.13 17.36
CA ALA A 175 -3.04 -48.21 16.65
C ALA A 175 -1.54 -48.34 16.97
N ILE A 176 -0.83 -47.25 17.27
CA ILE A 176 0.62 -47.25 17.51
C ILE A 176 0.98 -47.20 19.00
N GLY A 177 0.08 -46.74 19.87
CA GLY A 177 0.28 -46.68 21.32
C GLY A 177 0.50 -48.03 22.03
N HIS A 178 0.38 -49.17 21.32
CA HIS A 178 0.79 -50.50 21.81
C HIS A 178 2.17 -50.95 21.32
N ARG A 179 2.78 -50.26 20.35
CA ARG A 179 4.08 -50.62 19.75
C ARG A 179 5.21 -49.63 20.09
N ILE A 180 4.88 -48.35 20.25
CA ILE A 180 5.82 -47.28 20.62
C ILE A 180 5.17 -46.50 21.77
N ASN A 181 5.57 -46.81 23.00
CA ASN A 181 4.96 -46.20 24.18
C ASN A 181 5.54 -44.81 24.45
N GLU A 182 6.87 -44.66 24.35
CA GLU A 182 7.58 -43.43 24.69
C GLU A 182 8.72 -43.13 23.71
N ILE A 183 8.92 -41.85 23.41
CA ILE A 183 10.09 -41.32 22.71
C ILE A 183 10.79 -40.37 23.67
N GLY A 184 12.00 -40.71 24.12
CA GLY A 184 12.76 -39.87 25.05
C GLY A 184 12.06 -39.59 26.38
N GLY A 185 11.26 -40.54 26.89
CA GLY A 185 10.49 -40.39 28.14
C GLY A 185 9.19 -39.59 28.02
N VAL A 186 8.82 -39.17 26.79
CA VAL A 186 7.55 -38.49 26.52
C VAL A 186 6.61 -39.44 25.77
N PRO A 187 5.33 -39.53 26.14
CA PRO A 187 4.35 -40.34 25.41
C PRO A 187 4.32 -39.93 23.93
N TYR A 188 4.33 -40.92 23.03
CA TYR A 188 4.33 -40.68 21.58
C TYR A 188 3.21 -39.71 21.14
N GLY A 189 2.02 -39.87 21.70
CA GLY A 189 0.88 -39.00 21.44
C GLY A 189 1.15 -37.54 21.81
N ALA A 190 1.88 -37.26 22.89
CA ALA A 190 2.19 -35.90 23.31
C ALA A 190 3.31 -35.28 22.45
N PHE A 191 4.24 -36.12 21.96
CA PHE A 191 5.34 -35.72 21.09
C PHE A 191 4.85 -35.18 19.73
N ILE A 192 3.77 -35.74 19.17
CA ILE A 192 3.25 -35.34 17.84
C ILE A 192 2.40 -34.06 17.87
N VAL A 193 1.83 -33.67 19.03
CA VAL A 193 0.90 -32.51 19.13
C VAL A 193 1.51 -31.20 18.64
N PRO A 194 2.74 -30.81 19.05
CA PRO A 194 3.34 -29.57 18.58
C PRO A 194 3.60 -29.61 17.07
N GLY A 195 4.04 -30.75 16.54
CA GLY A 195 4.32 -30.93 15.11
C GLY A 195 3.09 -30.71 14.24
N LEU A 196 1.97 -31.37 14.56
CA LEU A 196 0.71 -31.23 13.83
C LEU A 196 0.11 -29.82 13.94
N THR A 197 0.25 -29.20 15.11
CA THR A 197 -0.20 -27.83 15.35
C THR A 197 0.62 -26.85 14.51
N MET A 198 1.95 -27.00 14.50
CA MET A 198 2.85 -26.15 13.72
C MET A 198 2.64 -26.30 12.22
N LEU A 199 2.51 -27.53 11.72
CA LEU A 199 2.16 -27.81 10.32
C LEU A 199 0.88 -27.06 9.91
N SER A 200 -0.16 -27.19 10.73
CA SER A 200 -1.44 -26.53 10.47
C SER A 200 -1.31 -25.00 10.48
N VAL A 201 -0.60 -24.43 11.45
CA VAL A 201 -0.35 -22.97 11.53
C VAL A 201 0.41 -22.48 10.32
N LEU A 202 1.47 -23.19 9.92
CA LEU A 202 2.33 -22.82 8.81
C LEU A 202 1.53 -22.80 7.50
N THR A 203 0.85 -23.90 7.16
CA THR A 203 0.07 -24.02 5.92
C THR A 203 -1.09 -23.01 5.88
N HIS A 204 -1.81 -22.83 6.99
CA HIS A 204 -2.93 -21.89 7.04
C HIS A 204 -2.48 -20.43 7.03
N SER A 205 -1.35 -20.08 7.65
CA SER A 205 -0.84 -18.71 7.65
C SER A 205 -0.45 -18.25 6.26
N VAL A 206 0.32 -19.08 5.54
CA VAL A 206 0.71 -18.78 4.16
C VAL A 206 -0.54 -18.68 3.27
N SER A 207 -1.41 -19.68 3.32
CA SER A 207 -2.57 -19.75 2.43
C SER A 207 -3.54 -18.61 2.68
N ASN A 208 -3.92 -18.34 3.93
CA ASN A 208 -4.87 -17.28 4.25
C ASN A 208 -4.34 -15.89 3.89
N ALA A 209 -3.05 -15.63 4.11
CA ALA A 209 -2.45 -14.34 3.74
C ALA A 209 -2.35 -14.18 2.21
N ALA A 210 -1.92 -15.23 1.49
CA ALA A 210 -1.80 -15.22 0.04
C ALA A 210 -3.15 -14.98 -0.63
N PHE A 211 -4.18 -15.75 -0.26
CA PHE A 211 -5.54 -15.59 -0.78
C PHE A 211 -6.23 -14.31 -0.29
N GLY A 212 -5.79 -13.73 0.83
CA GLY A 212 -6.29 -12.46 1.36
C GLY A 212 -6.10 -11.33 0.36
N ILE A 213 -4.86 -11.15 -0.13
CA ILE A 213 -4.51 -10.06 -1.06
C ILE A 213 -4.66 -10.45 -2.54
N TYR A 214 -4.45 -11.71 -2.89
CA TYR A 214 -4.54 -12.18 -4.28
C TYR A 214 -5.96 -12.01 -4.86
N PHE A 215 -6.99 -12.37 -4.09
CA PHE A 215 -8.36 -12.42 -4.62
C PHE A 215 -8.95 -11.02 -4.93
N PRO A 216 -8.80 -10.00 -4.08
CA PRO A 216 -9.13 -8.62 -4.44
C PRO A 216 -8.40 -8.13 -5.69
N ARG A 217 -7.14 -8.54 -5.90
CA ARG A 217 -6.42 -8.20 -7.13
C ARG A 217 -6.98 -8.92 -8.34
N PHE A 218 -7.22 -10.22 -8.22
CA PHE A 218 -7.80 -11.03 -9.29
C PHE A 218 -9.17 -10.49 -9.74
N THR A 219 -9.98 -10.03 -8.78
CA THR A 219 -11.31 -9.43 -9.04
C THR A 219 -11.27 -7.94 -9.37
N ARG A 220 -10.09 -7.30 -9.39
CA ARG A 220 -9.88 -5.84 -9.54
C ARG A 220 -10.50 -4.97 -8.44
N ASN A 221 -11.05 -5.54 -7.37
CA ASN A 221 -11.49 -4.77 -6.21
C ASN A 221 -10.33 -4.13 -5.43
N ILE A 222 -9.08 -4.54 -5.69
CA ILE A 222 -7.88 -3.93 -5.10
C ILE A 222 -7.77 -2.42 -5.38
N TYR A 223 -8.37 -1.92 -6.47
CA TYR A 223 -8.36 -0.48 -6.78
C TYR A 223 -9.11 0.37 -5.74
N GLU A 224 -10.06 -0.21 -5.00
CA GLU A 224 -10.71 0.47 -3.87
C GLU A 224 -9.70 0.73 -2.74
N ILE A 225 -8.84 -0.24 -2.44
CA ILE A 225 -7.78 -0.09 -1.43
C ILE A 225 -6.69 0.86 -1.93
N LEU A 226 -6.32 0.79 -3.21
CA LEU A 226 -5.28 1.64 -3.80
C LEU A 226 -5.71 3.11 -4.00
N SER A 227 -7.01 3.37 -4.10
CA SER A 227 -7.56 4.73 -4.20
C SER A 227 -7.88 5.35 -2.84
N ALA A 228 -8.01 4.53 -1.80
CA ALA A 228 -8.18 5.02 -0.43
C ALA A 228 -6.85 5.62 0.09
N PRO A 229 -6.91 6.64 0.97
CA PRO A 229 -5.73 7.21 1.62
C PRO A 229 -5.20 6.26 2.70
N ILE A 230 -4.61 5.15 2.27
CA ILE A 230 -4.07 4.07 3.10
C ILE A 230 -2.62 3.81 2.70
N SER A 231 -1.74 3.72 3.68
CA SER A 231 -0.33 3.39 3.46
C SER A 231 -0.13 1.90 3.21
N HIS A 232 0.89 1.55 2.42
CA HIS A 232 1.31 0.15 2.19
C HIS A 232 1.56 -0.62 3.50
N PHE A 233 2.06 0.06 4.53
CA PHE A 233 2.27 -0.54 5.85
C PHE A 233 0.95 -0.93 6.51
N GLU A 234 -0.06 -0.08 6.41
CA GLU A 234 -1.40 -0.30 6.99
C GLU A 234 -2.12 -1.45 6.31
N VAL A 235 -2.04 -1.52 4.98
CA VAL A 235 -2.56 -2.64 4.19
C VAL A 235 -1.90 -3.95 4.63
N THR A 236 -0.57 -3.95 4.73
CA THR A 236 0.20 -5.14 5.15
C THR A 236 -0.19 -5.55 6.56
N LEU A 237 -0.24 -4.62 7.51
CA LEU A 237 -0.60 -4.88 8.89
C LEU A 237 -2.02 -5.47 9.01
N ALA A 238 -2.98 -4.95 8.24
CA ALA A 238 -4.36 -5.42 8.25
C ALA A 238 -4.50 -6.85 7.72
N PHE A 239 -3.94 -7.15 6.53
CA PHE A 239 -4.04 -8.47 5.91
C PHE A 239 -3.24 -9.53 6.67
N VAL A 240 -1.99 -9.21 7.06
CA VAL A 240 -1.12 -10.12 7.82
C VAL A 240 -1.69 -10.36 9.21
N GLY A 241 -2.16 -9.32 9.90
CA GLY A 241 -2.80 -9.45 11.20
C GLY A 241 -4.06 -10.30 11.14
N ALA A 242 -4.86 -10.16 10.08
CA ALA A 242 -6.04 -10.99 9.88
C ALA A 242 -5.67 -12.46 9.62
N ALA A 243 -4.69 -12.73 8.75
CA ALA A 243 -4.23 -14.09 8.49
C ALA A 243 -3.64 -14.77 9.73
N ALA A 244 -2.76 -14.08 10.46
CA ALA A 244 -2.13 -14.59 11.67
C ALA A 244 -3.15 -14.90 12.76
N THR A 245 -4.15 -14.03 12.97
CA THR A 245 -5.21 -14.27 13.96
C THR A 245 -6.02 -15.53 13.61
N LYS A 246 -6.37 -15.74 12.33
CA LYS A 246 -7.11 -16.94 11.88
C LYS A 246 -6.31 -18.22 12.15
N SER A 247 -5.00 -18.20 11.85
CA SER A 247 -4.13 -19.35 12.09
C SER A 247 -3.91 -19.65 13.58
N LEU A 248 -3.76 -18.61 14.41
CA LEU A 248 -3.65 -18.79 15.87
C LEU A 248 -4.95 -19.33 16.48
N PHE A 249 -6.09 -18.87 15.99
CA PHE A 249 -7.39 -19.42 16.40
C PHE A 249 -7.50 -20.91 16.05
N LEU A 250 -7.09 -21.30 14.85
CA LEU A 250 -7.04 -22.71 14.46
C LEU A 250 -6.08 -23.52 15.35
N ALA A 251 -4.89 -22.98 15.64
CA ALA A 251 -3.91 -23.61 16.52
C ALA A 251 -4.50 -23.91 17.90
N ALA A 252 -5.22 -22.93 18.48
CA ALA A 252 -5.88 -23.08 19.77
C ALA A 252 -6.93 -24.21 19.73
N ILE A 253 -7.74 -24.28 18.67
CA ILE A 253 -8.73 -25.34 18.51
C ILE A 253 -8.05 -26.72 18.39
N ILE A 254 -6.95 -26.81 17.63
CA ILE A 254 -6.19 -28.05 17.50
C ILE A 254 -5.61 -28.49 18.85
N LEU A 255 -5.03 -27.57 19.62
CA LEU A 255 -4.48 -27.87 20.95
C LEU A 255 -5.57 -28.33 21.93
N ILE A 256 -6.74 -27.69 21.92
CA ILE A 256 -7.90 -28.08 22.72
C ILE A 256 -8.37 -29.48 22.32
N THR A 257 -8.49 -29.74 21.02
CA THR A 257 -8.92 -31.03 20.48
C THR A 257 -7.92 -32.13 20.82
N ALA A 258 -6.63 -31.87 20.67
CA ALA A 258 -5.55 -32.80 20.99
C ALA A 258 -5.61 -33.24 22.46
N ARG A 259 -5.98 -32.34 23.37
CA ARG A 259 -6.06 -32.63 24.81
C ARG A 259 -7.18 -33.62 25.16
N LEU A 260 -8.19 -33.77 24.30
CA LEU A 260 -9.24 -34.78 24.46
C LEU A 260 -8.75 -36.19 24.16
N PHE A 261 -7.72 -36.33 23.32
CA PHE A 261 -7.17 -37.63 22.91
C PHE A 261 -5.91 -38.00 23.67
N VAL A 262 -5.07 -37.01 24.00
CA VAL A 262 -3.78 -37.21 24.64
C VAL A 262 -3.67 -36.31 25.86
N PRO A 263 -3.47 -36.86 27.07
CA PRO A 263 -3.11 -36.05 28.22
C PRO A 263 -1.70 -35.49 28.02
N TYR A 264 -1.60 -34.18 27.83
CA TYR A 264 -0.33 -33.45 27.79
C TYR A 264 -0.41 -32.19 28.64
N GLU A 265 0.73 -31.73 29.13
CA GLU A 265 0.86 -30.49 29.88
C GLU A 265 1.81 -29.53 29.17
N ILE A 266 1.47 -28.24 29.18
CA ILE A 266 2.30 -27.19 28.60
C ILE A 266 3.15 -26.61 29.72
N ALA A 267 4.43 -26.95 29.74
CA ALA A 267 5.37 -26.46 30.76
C ALA A 267 5.53 -24.93 30.71
N HIS A 268 5.53 -24.35 29.51
CA HIS A 268 5.81 -22.92 29.28
C HIS A 268 4.78 -22.28 28.32
N PRO A 269 3.60 -21.88 28.82
CA PRO A 269 2.51 -21.39 27.97
C PRO A 269 2.84 -20.07 27.27
N ILE A 270 3.58 -19.17 27.93
CA ILE A 270 3.98 -17.88 27.34
C ILE A 270 4.91 -18.11 26.14
N TRP A 271 5.93 -18.96 26.29
CA TRP A 271 6.86 -19.28 25.21
C TRP A 271 6.17 -19.99 24.05
N MET A 272 5.25 -20.91 24.33
CA MET A 272 4.43 -21.55 23.30
C MET A 272 3.63 -20.51 22.51
N LEU A 273 2.92 -19.60 23.19
CA LEU A 273 2.14 -18.55 22.53
C LEU A 273 3.01 -17.59 21.72
N CYS A 274 4.16 -17.18 22.25
CA CYS A 274 5.12 -16.35 21.53
C CYS A 274 5.63 -17.05 20.27
N PHE A 275 5.99 -18.34 20.36
CA PHE A 275 6.48 -19.10 19.23
C PHE A 275 5.38 -19.27 18.16
N LEU A 276 4.17 -19.64 18.56
CA LEU A 276 3.02 -19.73 17.65
C LEU A 276 2.73 -18.38 16.97
N ALA A 277 2.78 -17.27 17.71
CA ALA A 277 2.56 -15.94 17.17
C ALA A 277 3.65 -15.52 16.17
N LEU A 278 4.92 -15.75 16.50
CA LEU A 278 6.04 -15.46 15.61
C LEU A 278 5.98 -16.29 14.33
N THR A 279 5.69 -17.59 14.44
CA THR A 279 5.51 -18.47 13.29
C THR A 279 4.32 -17.99 12.44
N ALA A 280 3.16 -17.74 13.04
CA ALA A 280 1.99 -17.28 12.33
C ALA A 280 2.24 -15.96 11.60
N LEU A 281 2.90 -14.99 12.23
CA LEU A 281 3.26 -13.70 11.61
C LEU A 281 4.25 -13.88 10.47
N THR A 282 5.32 -14.64 10.68
CA THR A 282 6.38 -14.87 9.69
C THR A 282 5.82 -15.52 8.43
N PHE A 283 5.05 -16.60 8.58
CA PHE A 283 4.45 -17.30 7.45
C PHE A 283 3.29 -16.53 6.82
N SER A 284 2.57 -15.69 7.58
CA SER A 284 1.58 -14.77 7.01
C SER A 284 2.24 -13.68 6.15
N LEU A 285 3.40 -13.16 6.57
CA LEU A 285 4.19 -12.23 5.74
C LEU A 285 4.66 -12.89 4.45
N LEU A 286 5.18 -14.11 4.54
CA LEU A 286 5.56 -14.90 3.36
C LEU A 286 4.36 -15.11 2.42
N GLY A 287 3.21 -15.52 2.96
CA GLY A 287 1.98 -15.68 2.19
C GLY A 287 1.53 -14.38 1.54
N PHE A 288 1.59 -13.26 2.25
CA PHE A 288 1.24 -11.95 1.70
C PHE A 288 2.14 -11.56 0.52
N ILE A 289 3.45 -11.79 0.62
CA ILE A 289 4.41 -11.58 -0.48
C ILE A 289 4.04 -12.46 -1.69
N ILE A 290 3.76 -13.74 -1.46
CA ILE A 290 3.33 -14.66 -2.53
C ILE A 290 2.03 -14.17 -3.18
N GLY A 291 1.08 -13.70 -2.38
CA GLY A 291 -0.18 -13.13 -2.86
C GLY A 291 0.03 -11.91 -3.75
N ILE A 292 0.97 -11.03 -3.43
CA ILE A 292 1.36 -9.89 -4.27
C ILE A 292 2.17 -10.33 -5.49
N TRP A 293 2.90 -11.43 -5.45
CA TRP A 293 3.70 -11.86 -6.59
C TRP A 293 2.92 -12.71 -7.61
N ALA A 294 1.93 -13.49 -7.18
CA ALA A 294 1.31 -14.52 -8.00
C ALA A 294 0.31 -13.97 -9.04
N ASP A 295 0.58 -14.09 -10.35
CA ASP A 295 -0.39 -13.65 -11.38
C ASP A 295 -1.58 -14.60 -11.57
N ASN A 296 -1.43 -15.87 -11.18
CA ASN A 296 -2.44 -16.92 -11.37
C ASN A 296 -2.53 -17.82 -10.13
N PHE A 297 -3.58 -18.65 -10.08
CA PHE A 297 -3.82 -19.58 -8.97
C PHE A 297 -2.72 -20.65 -8.84
N GLU A 298 -2.08 -21.05 -9.95
CA GLU A 298 -1.00 -22.04 -9.93
C GLU A 298 0.22 -21.52 -9.17
N LYS A 299 0.69 -20.30 -9.48
CA LYS A 299 1.79 -19.64 -8.77
C LYS A 299 1.48 -19.48 -7.28
N LEU A 300 0.22 -19.23 -6.95
CA LEU A 300 -0.24 -19.08 -5.56
C LEU A 300 -0.11 -20.37 -4.75
N GLN A 301 -0.24 -21.54 -5.39
CA GLN A 301 -0.12 -22.86 -4.74
C GLN A 301 1.27 -23.48 -4.89
N PHE A 302 1.97 -23.20 -6.00
CA PHE A 302 3.27 -23.77 -6.31
C PHE A 302 4.34 -23.42 -5.28
N VAL A 303 4.43 -22.15 -4.87
CA VAL A 303 5.43 -21.70 -3.91
C VAL A 303 5.23 -22.34 -2.53
N PRO A 304 4.01 -22.39 -1.97
CA PRO A 304 3.71 -23.20 -0.79
C PRO A 304 4.10 -24.67 -0.95
N MET A 305 3.79 -25.31 -2.08
CA MET A 305 4.11 -26.73 -2.29
C MET A 305 5.62 -26.99 -2.34
N LEU A 306 6.39 -26.12 -2.99
CA LEU A 306 7.84 -26.30 -3.13
C LEU A 306 8.60 -25.99 -1.83
N ILE A 307 8.13 -25.02 -1.04
CA ILE A 307 8.85 -24.52 0.13
C ILE A 307 8.34 -25.16 1.43
N LEU A 308 7.01 -25.28 1.60
CA LEU A 308 6.43 -25.72 2.87
C LEU A 308 6.45 -27.24 3.00
N THR A 309 6.13 -27.99 1.93
CA THR A 309 6.13 -29.46 1.97
C THR A 309 7.48 -30.09 2.37
N PRO A 310 8.66 -29.57 1.96
CA PRO A 310 9.93 -30.10 2.46
C PRO A 310 10.33 -29.57 3.85
N LEU A 311 9.67 -28.53 4.36
CA LEU A 311 9.88 -28.02 5.73
C LEU A 311 9.02 -28.76 6.77
N THR A 312 8.18 -29.71 6.33
CA THR A 312 7.19 -30.45 7.14
C THR A 312 7.47 -31.94 7.10
#